data_AF-A0A1U8NR88-F1
#
_entry.id   AF-A0A1U8NR88-F1
#
_cell.length_a   1.000
_cell.length_b   1.000
_cell.length_c   1.000
_cell.angle_alpha   90.00
_cell.angle_beta   90.00
_cell.angle_gamma   90.00
#
_symmetry.space_group_name_H-M   'P 1'
#
loop_
_entity.id
_entity.type
_entity.pdbx_description
1 polymer ?
#
loop_
_entity_poly.entity_id
_entity_poly.type
_entity_poly.pdbx_seq_one_letter_code
_entity_poly.pdbx_strand_id
1 'polypeptide(L)'
;MELAQDRRGEFKEMKYITENRASIIYELPLAEMVGDFFDQLKSRSKGYASMEYTFIGYKESELIKLDIQINGEPVEPLSTIVHRDKAYFVGRALTQKLKELIPRQMFKVPIQVRCAHLKYY
;
A
#
# COMPACT_ATOMS: atom_id res chain seq x y z
N MET A 1 15.03 5.10 -7.43
CA MET A 1 14.36 4.29 -8.47
C MET A 1 13.63 3.10 -7.86
N GLU A 2 14.31 2.27 -7.07
CA GLU A 2 13.69 1.10 -6.38
C GLU A 2 12.38 1.42 -5.64
N LEU A 3 12.33 2.54 -4.90
CA LEU A 3 11.12 2.95 -4.15
C LEU A 3 9.86 3.04 -5.02
N ALA A 4 9.98 3.53 -6.26
CA ALA A 4 8.86 3.61 -7.17
C ALA A 4 8.53 2.23 -7.78
N GLN A 5 9.55 1.42 -8.08
CA GLN A 5 9.37 0.08 -8.63
C GLN A 5 8.66 -0.86 -7.66
N ASP A 6 9.02 -0.84 -6.36
CA ASP A 6 8.36 -1.62 -5.30
C ASP A 6 6.87 -1.29 -5.13
N ARG A 7 6.46 -0.11 -5.61
CA ARG A 7 5.08 0.40 -5.56
C ARG A 7 4.35 0.27 -6.89
N ARG A 8 4.84 -0.60 -7.78
CA ARG A 8 4.28 -0.83 -9.12
C ARG A 8 4.32 0.43 -9.99
N GLY A 9 5.35 1.24 -9.78
CA GLY A 9 5.59 2.45 -10.55
C GLY A 9 6.11 2.13 -11.94
N GLU A 10 5.44 2.66 -12.95
CA GLU A 10 5.90 2.60 -14.32
C GLU A 10 6.84 3.77 -14.59
N PHE A 11 8.09 3.48 -14.95
CA PHE A 11 9.05 4.50 -15.32
C PHE A 11 8.66 5.12 -16.68
N LYS A 12 8.56 6.45 -16.74
CA LYS A 12 8.27 7.16 -17.99
C LYS A 12 9.48 7.85 -18.55
N GLU A 13 10.14 8.66 -17.74
CA GLU A 13 11.19 9.52 -18.23
C GLU A 13 12.19 9.86 -17.14
N MET A 14 13.45 10.02 -17.53
CA MET A 14 14.49 10.62 -16.71
C MET A 14 15.21 11.69 -17.54
N LYS A 15 15.27 12.91 -17.01
CA LYS A 15 15.97 14.04 -17.62
C LYS A 15 17.04 14.56 -16.68
N TYR A 16 18.28 14.62 -17.14
CA TYR A 16 19.37 15.27 -16.42
C TYR A 16 19.32 16.77 -16.70
N ILE A 17 19.01 17.56 -15.68
CA ILE A 17 18.96 19.04 -15.77
C ILE A 17 20.38 19.61 -15.61
N THR A 18 21.22 18.96 -14.81
CA THR A 18 22.62 19.31 -14.55
C THR A 18 23.36 18.03 -14.15
N GLU A 19 24.70 18.02 -14.11
CA GLU A 19 25.49 16.86 -13.66
C GLU A 19 25.03 16.30 -12.29
N ASN A 20 24.54 17.17 -11.40
CA ASN A 20 24.10 16.79 -10.05
C ASN A 20 22.57 16.77 -9.85
N ARG A 21 21.76 17.00 -10.91
CA ARG A 21 20.30 17.08 -10.79
C ARG A 21 19.62 16.29 -11.91
N ALA A 22 18.80 15.33 -11.51
CA ALA A 22 17.93 14.58 -12.41
C ALA A 22 16.47 14.78 -12.02
N SER A 23 15.62 15.02 -13.02
CA SER A 23 14.17 14.92 -12.92
C SER A 23 13.76 13.51 -13.36
N ILE A 24 12.85 12.90 -12.62
CA ILE A 24 12.38 11.54 -12.91
C ILE A 24 10.85 11.53 -12.83
N ILE A 25 10.22 10.96 -13.86
CA ILE A 25 8.78 10.86 -13.99
C ILE A 25 8.37 9.39 -13.87
N TYR A 26 7.49 9.11 -12.92
CA TYR A 26 6.89 7.80 -12.70
C TYR A 26 5.37 7.92 -12.66
N GLU A 27 4.69 6.93 -13.22
CA GLU A 27 3.27 6.72 -12.99
C GLU A 27 3.08 5.70 -11.88
N LEU A 28 2.35 6.06 -10.82
CA LEU A 28 2.17 5.24 -9.63
C LEU A 28 0.69 5.24 -9.23
N PRO A 29 0.15 4.10 -8.73
CA PRO A 29 -1.18 4.10 -8.11
C PRO A 29 -1.21 5.03 -6.89
N LEU A 30 -2.19 5.92 -6.81
CA LEU A 30 -2.31 6.88 -5.71
C LEU A 30 -2.35 6.20 -4.34
N ALA A 31 -3.03 5.06 -4.23
CA ALA A 31 -3.11 4.27 -2.98
C ALA A 31 -1.73 3.86 -2.44
N GLU A 32 -0.75 3.65 -3.32
CA GLU A 32 0.62 3.31 -2.92
C GLU A 32 1.43 4.55 -2.54
N MET A 33 1.01 5.75 -2.95
CA MET A 33 1.70 7.00 -2.63
C MET A 33 1.29 7.57 -1.26
N VAL A 34 0.02 7.48 -0.88
CA VAL A 34 -0.58 8.21 0.26
C VAL A 34 0.01 7.84 1.64
N GLY A 35 0.63 6.67 1.78
CA GLY A 35 1.24 6.25 3.04
C GLY A 35 2.61 6.90 3.28
N ASP A 36 3.64 6.07 3.27
CA ASP A 36 5.01 6.38 3.67
C ASP A 36 5.93 6.78 2.50
N PHE A 37 5.38 7.05 1.30
CA PHE A 37 6.20 7.35 0.12
C PHE A 37 7.02 8.63 0.30
N PHE A 38 6.40 9.69 0.83
CA PHE A 38 7.06 10.98 1.05
C PHE A 38 8.21 10.86 2.05
N ASP A 39 7.98 10.19 3.18
CA ASP A 39 9.00 9.97 4.21
C ASP A 39 10.15 9.12 3.69
N GLN A 40 9.86 8.02 2.96
CA GLN A 40 10.89 7.20 2.34
C GLN A 40 11.68 7.97 1.28
N LEU A 41 11.03 8.82 0.49
CA LEU A 41 11.70 9.64 -0.52
C LEU A 41 12.68 10.61 0.13
N LYS A 42 12.22 11.34 1.17
CA LYS A 42 13.07 12.28 1.90
C LYS A 42 14.21 11.57 2.63
N SER A 43 13.96 10.43 3.25
CA SER A 43 14.98 9.63 3.92
C SER A 43 16.08 9.14 2.96
N ARG A 44 15.71 8.50 1.83
CA ARG A 44 16.67 7.99 0.84
C ARG A 44 17.45 9.11 0.13
N SER A 45 16.83 10.28 -0.03
CA SER A 45 17.45 11.44 -0.67
C SER A 45 18.17 12.38 0.30
N LYS A 46 18.23 12.06 1.61
CA LYS A 46 18.74 12.97 2.66
C LYS A 46 18.08 14.36 2.62
N GLY A 47 16.80 14.43 2.23
CA GLY A 47 16.01 15.65 2.14
C GLY A 47 16.07 16.40 0.80
N TYR A 48 16.99 16.04 -0.09
CA TYR A 48 17.26 16.77 -1.34
C TYR A 48 16.24 16.52 -2.46
N ALA A 49 15.46 15.43 -2.41
CA ALA A 49 14.43 15.18 -3.42
C ALA A 49 13.14 15.95 -3.09
N SER A 50 12.59 16.62 -4.09
CA SER A 50 11.20 17.11 -4.10
C SER A 50 10.35 16.19 -4.98
N MET A 51 9.05 16.20 -4.75
CA MET A 51 8.09 15.49 -5.59
C MET A 51 6.87 16.36 -5.81
N GLU A 52 6.34 16.26 -7.02
CA GLU A 52 5.04 16.78 -7.40
C GLU A 52 4.28 15.63 -8.06
N TYR A 53 2.96 15.61 -7.91
CA TYR A 53 2.12 14.60 -8.52
C TYR A 53 0.93 15.27 -9.19
N THR A 54 0.45 14.65 -10.26
CA THR A 54 -0.75 15.07 -10.95
C THR A 54 -1.61 13.84 -11.14
N PHE A 55 -2.91 13.99 -10.89
CA PHE A 55 -3.85 12.90 -11.14
C PHE A 55 -4.04 12.73 -12.65
N ILE A 56 -3.60 11.58 -13.18
CA ILE A 56 -3.62 11.27 -14.62
C ILE A 56 -4.84 10.48 -15.07
N GLY A 57 -5.67 9.99 -14.14
CA GLY A 57 -6.87 9.20 -14.43
C GLY A 57 -6.96 7.89 -13.66
N TYR A 58 -8.00 7.13 -13.96
CA TYR A 58 -8.23 5.79 -13.43
C TYR A 58 -7.66 4.74 -14.39
N LYS A 59 -7.08 3.67 -13.83
CA LYS A 59 -6.54 2.54 -14.58
C LYS A 59 -7.01 1.26 -13.92
N GLU A 60 -7.49 0.31 -14.71
CA GLU A 60 -7.92 -0.99 -14.20
C GLU A 60 -6.77 -1.69 -13.49
N SER A 61 -7.06 -2.27 -12.32
CA SER A 61 -6.09 -3.01 -11.52
C SER A 61 -6.78 -4.16 -10.78
N GLU A 62 -6.06 -5.24 -10.51
CA GLU A 62 -6.61 -6.38 -9.75
C GLU A 62 -6.68 -6.06 -8.26
N LEU A 63 -7.80 -5.47 -7.84
CA LEU A 63 -8.07 -5.11 -6.45
C LEU A 63 -8.88 -6.18 -5.72
N ILE A 64 -8.59 -6.36 -4.44
CA ILE A 64 -9.25 -7.30 -3.54
C ILE A 64 -9.64 -6.54 -2.27
N LYS A 65 -10.86 -6.76 -1.79
CA LYS A 65 -11.29 -6.32 -0.47
C LYS A 65 -10.84 -7.35 0.57
N LEU A 66 -10.05 -6.92 1.52
CA LEU A 66 -9.74 -7.67 2.73
C LEU A 66 -10.77 -7.29 3.78
N ASP A 67 -11.58 -8.26 4.20
CA ASP A 67 -12.49 -8.13 5.34
C ASP A 67 -11.90 -8.86 6.54
N ILE A 68 -11.87 -8.21 7.71
CA ILE A 68 -11.39 -8.81 8.95
C ILE A 68 -12.58 -9.38 9.73
N GLN A 69 -12.41 -10.57 10.28
CA GLN A 69 -13.37 -11.21 11.17
C GLN A 69 -12.72 -11.52 12.51
N ILE A 70 -13.39 -11.16 13.60
CA ILE A 70 -12.95 -11.46 14.97
C ILE A 70 -14.05 -12.30 15.61
N ASN A 71 -13.71 -13.50 16.06
CA ASN A 71 -14.68 -14.42 16.65
C ASN A 71 -15.89 -14.75 15.74
N GLY A 72 -15.66 -14.75 14.42
CA GLY A 72 -16.71 -14.97 13.41
C GLY A 72 -17.52 -13.74 13.03
N GLU A 73 -17.38 -12.63 13.75
CA GLU A 73 -18.06 -11.38 13.45
C GLU A 73 -17.21 -10.49 12.52
N PRO A 74 -17.78 -9.98 11.41
CA PRO A 74 -17.07 -9.08 10.51
C PRO A 74 -16.88 -7.71 11.16
N VAL A 75 -15.67 -7.18 11.04
CA VAL A 75 -15.29 -5.86 11.53
C VAL A 75 -15.04 -4.95 10.33
N GLU A 76 -16.12 -4.40 9.78
CA GLU A 76 -16.08 -3.53 8.60
C GLU A 76 -15.12 -2.33 8.70
N PRO A 77 -14.94 -1.65 9.85
CA PRO A 77 -14.01 -0.54 9.96
C PRO A 77 -12.55 -0.91 9.67
N LEU A 78 -12.19 -2.19 9.76
CA LEU A 78 -10.85 -2.68 9.47
C LEU A 78 -10.72 -3.25 8.06
N SER A 79 -11.80 -3.25 7.27
CA SER A 79 -11.77 -3.71 5.90
C SER A 79 -10.97 -2.74 5.02
N THR A 80 -10.09 -3.29 4.18
CA THR A 80 -9.20 -2.49 3.32
C THR A 80 -9.17 -3.03 1.90
N ILE A 81 -9.01 -2.14 0.92
CA ILE A 81 -8.87 -2.51 -0.49
C ILE A 81 -7.39 -2.48 -0.83
N VAL A 82 -6.88 -3.61 -1.32
CA VAL A 82 -5.47 -3.77 -1.66
C VAL A 82 -5.33 -4.50 -2.98
N HIS A 83 -4.17 -4.38 -3.62
CA HIS A 83 -3.86 -5.17 -4.79
C HIS A 83 -3.74 -6.66 -4.45
N ARG A 84 -4.14 -7.52 -5.39
CA ARG A 84 -4.10 -8.98 -5.27
C ARG A 84 -2.75 -9.52 -4.77
N ASP A 85 -1.65 -9.04 -5.32
CA ASP A 85 -0.30 -9.51 -4.94
C ASP A 85 0.08 -9.16 -3.50
N LYS A 86 -0.43 -8.03 -2.99
CA LYS A 86 -0.15 -7.56 -1.62
C LYS A 86 -1.16 -8.08 -0.61
N ALA A 87 -2.29 -8.63 -1.05
CA ALA A 87 -3.40 -9.06 -0.19
C ALA A 87 -2.95 -10.02 0.91
N TYR A 88 -2.11 -11.01 0.57
CA TYR A 88 -1.61 -11.99 1.53
C TYR A 88 -0.72 -11.35 2.61
N PHE A 89 0.24 -10.53 2.21
CA PHE A 89 1.18 -9.87 3.13
C PHE A 89 0.46 -8.89 4.06
N VAL A 90 -0.43 -8.06 3.51
CA VAL A 90 -1.20 -7.08 4.28
C VAL A 90 -2.16 -7.80 5.25
N GLY A 91 -2.89 -8.82 4.79
CA GLY A 91 -3.77 -9.61 5.65
C GLY A 91 -3.03 -10.29 6.81
N ARG A 92 -1.85 -10.87 6.53
CA ARG A 92 -1.01 -11.46 7.58
C ARG A 92 -0.50 -10.41 8.58
N ALA A 93 -0.02 -9.27 8.09
CA ALA A 93 0.48 -8.20 8.96
C ALA A 93 -0.64 -7.64 9.85
N LEU A 94 -1.86 -7.47 9.31
CA LEU A 94 -3.03 -7.02 10.07
C LEU A 94 -3.43 -8.01 11.15
N THR A 95 -3.56 -9.30 10.82
CA THR A 95 -3.92 -10.34 11.81
C THR A 95 -2.87 -10.48 12.91
N GLN A 96 -1.59 -10.34 12.58
CA GLN A 96 -0.51 -10.39 13.56
C GLN A 96 -0.56 -9.19 14.51
N LYS A 97 -0.74 -7.97 13.99
CA LYS A 97 -0.91 -6.77 14.82
C LYS A 97 -2.16 -6.87 15.72
N LEU A 98 -3.28 -7.37 15.19
CA LEU A 98 -4.49 -7.57 15.98
C LEU A 98 -4.29 -8.60 17.10
N LYS A 99 -3.54 -9.68 16.85
CA LYS A 99 -3.19 -10.66 17.88
C LYS A 99 -2.35 -10.04 19.00
N GLU A 100 -1.47 -9.10 18.69
CA GLU A 100 -0.65 -8.40 19.69
C GLU A 100 -1.46 -7.37 20.49
N LEU A 101 -2.42 -6.69 19.84
CA LEU A 101 -3.27 -5.67 20.46
C LEU A 101 -4.41 -6.27 21.30
N ILE A 102 -4.97 -7.40 20.89
CA ILE A 102 -6.10 -8.02 21.59
C ILE A 102 -5.58 -8.75 22.84
N PRO A 103 -6.01 -8.35 24.05
CA PRO A 103 -5.58 -9.00 25.28
C PRO A 103 -6.03 -10.46 25.31
N ARG A 104 -5.20 -11.32 25.90
CA ARG A 104 -5.52 -12.75 26.03
C ARG A 104 -6.73 -12.91 26.94
N GLN A 105 -7.72 -13.66 26.46
CA GLN A 105 -8.93 -13.97 27.22
C GLN A 105 -8.92 -15.43 27.66
N MET A 106 -9.82 -15.80 28.58
CA MET A 106 -10.00 -17.20 29.04
C MET A 106 -10.60 -18.12 27.96
N PHE A 107 -10.91 -17.58 26.78
CA PHE A 107 -11.38 -18.32 25.61
C PHE A 107 -10.55 -17.94 24.37
N LYS A 108 -10.60 -18.80 23.35
CA LYS A 108 -9.91 -18.58 22.08
C LYS A 108 -10.65 -17.51 21.27
N VAL A 109 -9.96 -16.44 20.89
CA VAL A 109 -10.46 -15.43 19.95
C VAL A 109 -9.83 -15.69 18.58
N PRO A 110 -10.53 -16.37 17.65
CA PRO A 110 -10.00 -16.55 16.29
C PRO A 110 -10.06 -15.22 15.54
N ILE A 111 -8.93 -14.85 14.93
CA ILE A 111 -8.83 -13.67 14.06
C ILE A 111 -8.61 -14.20 12.65
N GLN A 112 -9.48 -13.81 11.73
CA GLN A 112 -9.49 -14.29 10.35
C GLN A 112 -9.51 -13.11 9.39
N VAL A 113 -8.95 -13.33 8.21
CA VAL A 113 -9.06 -12.40 7.08
C VAL A 113 -9.72 -13.14 5.95
N ARG A 114 -10.75 -12.52 5.38
CA ARG A 114 -11.46 -12.99 4.21
C ARG A 114 -11.11 -12.09 3.03
N CYS A 115 -10.69 -12.71 1.94
CA CYS A 115 -10.49 -12.01 0.68
C CYS A 115 -11.78 -12.09 -0.13
N ALA A 116 -12.45 -10.96 -0.35
CA ALA A 116 -13.54 -10.84 -1.30
C ALA A 116 -13.00 -10.18 -2.58
N HIS A 117 -13.19 -10.84 -3.72
CA HIS A 117 -12.75 -10.29 -4.99
C HIS A 117 -13.68 -9.15 -5.40
N LEU A 118 -13.14 -7.94 -5.54
CA LEU A 118 -13.86 -6.82 -6.12
C LEU A 118 -13.60 -6.86 -7.62
N LYS A 119 -14.62 -7.25 -8.38
CA LYS A 119 -14.58 -7.16 -9.84
C LYS A 119 -14.74 -5.68 -10.25
N TYR A 120 -13.67 -5.12 -10.83
CA TYR A 120 -13.61 -3.89 -11.64
C TYR A 120 -13.93 -2.56 -10.94
N TYR A 121 -12.90 -1.72 -10.80
CA TYR A 121 -12.97 -0.25 -10.79
C TYR A 121 -11.77 0.31 -11.56
#